data_AF-A0AAD7VYU9-F1
#
_entry.id   AF-A0AAD7VYU9-F1
#
_cell.length_a   1.000
_cell.length_b   1.000
_cell.length_c   1.000
_cell.angle_alpha   90.00
_cell.angle_beta   90.00
_cell.angle_gamma   90.00
#
_symmetry.space_group_name_H-M   'P 1'
#
loop_
_entity.id
_entity.type
_entity.pdbx_description
1 polymer ?
#
loop_
_entity_poly.entity_id
_entity_poly.type
_entity_poly.pdbx_seq_one_letter_code
_entity_poly.pdbx_strand_id
1 'polypeptide(L)'
;MDSFFGMETSAILQQFPDAKAAAIKHDLSIFYQAALNYLEKWYDFTDNNYQKNVASLALKSKFTFSHLCDAVDALQIRGKLDMDELYDEYCVTLPRQQDIVERRAPVVEKWSTLLQGTKTPNLTAVASFLFSIPITNASVESVFPHDGSVTDQRNRCSVELIKSEIQVKNNFGYSCKEFYTCALKEKALLEAARSNKKYKVRKNF
;
A
#
# COMPACT_ATOMS: atom_id res chain seq x y z
N MET A 1 22.18 -14.96 -21.32
CA MET A 1 20.81 -14.79 -20.81
C MET A 1 19.90 -14.75 -22.02
N ASP A 2 18.81 -15.50 -21.98
CA ASP A 2 17.77 -15.42 -23.00
C ASP A 2 17.16 -14.02 -22.94
N SER A 3 17.17 -13.25 -24.03
CA SER A 3 16.71 -11.85 -24.06
C SER A 3 15.18 -11.72 -23.99
N PHE A 4 14.52 -12.69 -23.36
CA PHE A 4 13.07 -12.84 -23.25
C PHE A 4 12.35 -12.92 -24.62
N PHE A 5 13.06 -13.30 -25.69
CA PHE A 5 12.49 -13.46 -27.02
C PHE A 5 11.98 -14.89 -27.20
N GLY A 6 10.74 -15.13 -26.78
CA GLY A 6 10.07 -16.41 -26.97
C GLY A 6 9.92 -16.83 -28.43
N MET A 7 9.36 -18.02 -28.64
CA MET A 7 9.20 -18.65 -29.97
C MET A 7 8.48 -17.74 -30.97
N GLU A 8 7.38 -17.09 -30.58
CA GLU A 8 6.61 -16.20 -31.45
C GLU A 8 7.40 -14.96 -31.83
N THR A 9 8.05 -14.31 -30.86
CA THR A 9 8.89 -13.14 -31.10
C THR A 9 10.05 -13.48 -32.03
N SER A 10 10.67 -14.65 -31.84
CA SER A 10 11.73 -15.16 -32.71
C SER A 10 11.24 -15.40 -34.14
N ALA A 11 10.06 -16.00 -34.32
CA ALA A 11 9.45 -16.23 -35.62
C ALA A 11 9.10 -14.92 -36.36
N ILE A 12 8.65 -13.89 -35.64
CA ILE A 12 8.39 -12.55 -36.21
C ILE A 12 9.70 -11.87 -36.61
N LEU A 13 10.74 -11.98 -35.78
CA LEU A 13 12.05 -11.36 -36.06
C LEU A 13 12.73 -11.94 -37.31
N GLN A 14 12.50 -13.22 -37.62
CA GLN A 14 12.98 -13.88 -38.84
C GLN A 14 12.35 -13.34 -40.13
N GLN A 15 11.23 -12.62 -40.05
CA GLN A 15 10.57 -12.01 -41.21
C GLN A 15 11.25 -10.70 -41.65
N PHE A 16 12.20 -10.19 -40.87
CA PHE A 16 12.93 -8.97 -41.17
C PHE A 16 14.37 -9.27 -41.63
N PRO A 17 14.98 -8.41 -42.45
CA PRO A 17 16.42 -8.49 -42.73
C PRO A 17 17.24 -8.42 -41.44
N ASP A 18 18.37 -9.12 -41.38
CA ASP A 18 19.19 -9.28 -40.18
C ASP A 18 19.53 -7.95 -39.48
N ALA A 19 19.89 -6.92 -40.26
CA ALA A 19 20.20 -5.60 -39.72
C ALA A 19 18.99 -4.94 -39.01
N LYS A 20 17.79 -5.11 -39.55
CA LYS A 20 16.55 -4.57 -38.97
C LYS A 20 16.10 -5.40 -37.77
N ALA A 21 16.21 -6.72 -37.85
CA ALA A 21 15.93 -7.60 -36.72
C ALA A 21 16.88 -7.31 -35.53
N ALA A 22 18.16 -7.05 -35.80
CA ALA A 22 19.14 -6.66 -34.78
C ALA A 22 18.80 -5.31 -34.12
N ALA A 23 18.38 -4.31 -34.90
CA ALA A 23 17.94 -3.03 -34.37
C ALA A 23 16.70 -3.17 -33.47
N ILE A 24 15.70 -3.95 -33.88
CA ILE A 24 14.49 -4.21 -33.07
C ILE A 24 14.86 -4.91 -31.75
N LYS A 25 15.74 -5.92 -31.79
CA LYS A 25 16.22 -6.59 -30.58
C LYS A 25 16.93 -5.63 -29.63
N HIS A 26 17.73 -4.72 -30.18
CA HIS A 26 18.41 -3.68 -29.40
C HIS A 26 17.39 -2.76 -28.72
N ASP A 27 16.42 -2.24 -29.45
CA ASP A 27 15.40 -1.34 -28.91
C ASP A 27 14.56 -2.00 -27.81
N LEU A 28 14.15 -3.26 -28.01
CA LEU A 28 13.45 -4.05 -26.99
C LEU A 28 14.33 -4.27 -25.75
N SER A 29 15.62 -4.50 -25.92
CA SER A 29 16.56 -4.65 -24.81
C SER A 29 16.73 -3.34 -24.03
N ILE A 30 16.81 -2.18 -24.72
CA ILE A 30 16.80 -0.86 -24.06
C ILE A 30 15.52 -0.70 -23.24
N PHE A 31 14.36 -1.04 -23.83
CA PHE A 31 13.07 -0.93 -23.14
C PHE A 31 13.04 -1.78 -21.86
N TYR A 32 13.45 -3.05 -21.94
CA TYR A 32 13.54 -3.91 -20.76
C TYR A 32 14.50 -3.36 -19.72
N GLN A 33 15.67 -2.85 -20.13
CA GLN A 33 16.61 -2.25 -19.20
C GLN A 33 16.04 -0.99 -18.53
N ALA A 34 15.32 -0.16 -19.27
CA ALA A 34 14.65 1.02 -18.70
C ALA A 34 13.57 0.62 -17.68
N ALA A 35 12.79 -0.43 -17.98
CA ALA A 35 11.80 -0.97 -17.06
C ALA A 35 12.45 -1.56 -15.79
N LEU A 36 13.54 -2.33 -15.94
CA LEU A 36 14.31 -2.86 -14.82
C LEU A 36 14.87 -1.74 -13.96
N ASN A 37 15.54 -0.75 -14.56
CA ASN A 37 16.08 0.40 -13.84
C ASN A 37 14.99 1.17 -13.10
N TYR A 38 13.79 1.29 -13.69
CA TYR A 38 12.65 1.91 -13.02
C TYR A 38 12.21 1.09 -11.79
N LEU A 39 12.05 -0.22 -11.95
CA LEU A 39 11.67 -1.09 -10.84
C LEU A 39 12.73 -1.07 -9.73
N GLU A 40 14.00 -1.22 -10.05
CA GLU A 40 15.11 -1.19 -9.08
C GLU A 40 15.26 0.16 -8.38
N LYS A 41 14.84 1.26 -9.01
CA LYS A 41 14.81 2.58 -8.38
C LYS A 41 13.76 2.68 -7.29
N TRP A 42 12.61 2.01 -7.44
CA TRP A 42 11.47 2.15 -6.55
C TRP A 42 11.27 0.98 -5.59
N TYR A 43 11.82 -0.18 -5.92
CA TYR A 43 11.66 -1.42 -5.16
C TYR A 43 13.02 -2.02 -4.81
N ASP A 44 13.14 -2.47 -3.58
CA ASP A 44 14.29 -3.21 -3.10
C ASP A 44 14.14 -4.69 -3.49
N PHE A 45 14.94 -5.19 -4.43
CA PHE A 45 14.93 -6.62 -4.80
C PHE A 45 15.94 -7.46 -4.01
N THR A 46 16.65 -6.87 -3.05
CA THR A 46 17.63 -7.58 -2.24
C THR A 46 16.97 -8.59 -1.30
N ASP A 47 17.78 -9.42 -0.64
CA ASP A 47 17.31 -10.33 0.39
C ASP A 47 16.86 -9.62 1.68
N ASN A 48 17.24 -8.35 1.85
CA ASN A 48 16.88 -7.54 3.02
C ASN A 48 15.59 -6.72 2.84
N ASN A 49 14.85 -6.92 1.74
CA ASN A 49 13.58 -6.23 1.52
C ASN A 49 12.60 -6.51 2.67
N TYR A 50 11.99 -5.44 3.17
CA TYR A 50 10.83 -5.45 4.08
C TYR A 50 9.85 -6.63 3.86
N GLN A 51 9.41 -6.85 2.61
CA GLN A 51 8.45 -7.89 2.23
C GLN A 51 8.94 -9.30 2.58
N LYS A 52 10.24 -9.57 2.47
CA LYS A 52 10.83 -10.86 2.86
C LYS A 52 10.82 -11.02 4.39
N ASN A 53 11.15 -9.96 5.12
CA ASN A 53 11.19 -9.96 6.59
C ASN A 53 9.80 -10.15 7.21
N VAL A 54 8.73 -9.67 6.55
CA VAL A 54 7.34 -9.88 7.02
C VAL A 54 6.62 -11.06 6.37
N ALA A 55 7.23 -11.75 5.39
CA ALA A 55 6.57 -12.84 4.64
C ALA A 55 6.17 -14.01 5.54
N SER A 56 6.94 -14.28 6.58
CA SER A 56 6.67 -15.28 7.61
C SER A 56 5.34 -15.03 8.34
N LEU A 57 4.93 -13.77 8.45
CA LEU A 57 3.67 -13.34 9.08
C LEU A 57 2.46 -13.49 8.15
N ALA A 58 2.64 -13.98 6.92
CA ALA A 58 1.54 -14.36 6.03
C ALA A 58 0.80 -15.63 6.48
N LEU A 59 1.28 -16.32 7.52
CA LEU A 59 0.66 -17.53 8.10
C LEU A 59 0.45 -18.65 7.06
N LYS A 60 1.41 -18.80 6.14
CA LYS A 60 1.54 -19.93 5.20
C LYS A 60 2.25 -21.13 5.85
N SER A 61 3.05 -20.86 6.87
CA SER A 61 3.74 -21.81 7.74
C SER A 61 3.77 -21.22 9.14
N LYS A 62 4.15 -22.05 10.13
CA LYS A 62 4.44 -21.56 11.48
C LYS A 62 5.56 -20.52 11.42
N PHE A 63 5.49 -19.51 12.27
CA PHE A 63 6.55 -18.53 12.43
C PHE A 63 7.27 -18.72 13.76
N THR A 64 8.56 -18.37 13.79
CA THR A 64 9.39 -18.42 14.98
C THR A 64 9.40 -17.06 15.66
N PHE A 65 9.91 -16.98 16.89
CA PHE A 65 10.12 -15.69 17.53
C PHE A 65 11.15 -14.83 16.76
N SER A 66 12.18 -15.43 16.15
CA SER A 66 13.12 -14.70 15.29
C SER A 66 12.40 -13.97 14.16
N HIS A 67 11.46 -14.65 13.49
CA HIS A 67 10.66 -14.03 12.45
C HIS A 67 9.85 -12.81 12.95
N LEU A 68 9.38 -12.84 14.20
CA LEU A 68 8.72 -11.68 14.82
C LEU A 68 9.71 -10.54 15.06
N CYS A 69 10.91 -10.83 15.56
CA CYS A 69 11.96 -9.82 15.73
C CYS A 69 12.32 -9.16 14.40
N ASP A 70 12.58 -9.96 13.36
CA ASP A 70 12.91 -9.48 12.03
C ASP A 70 11.80 -8.59 11.45
N ALA A 71 10.53 -8.98 11.66
CA ALA A 71 9.39 -8.19 11.24
C ALA A 71 9.26 -6.87 12.04
N VAL A 72 9.47 -6.90 13.36
CA VAL A 72 9.43 -5.71 14.23
C VAL A 72 10.51 -4.70 13.84
N ASP A 73 11.71 -5.18 13.51
CA ASP A 73 12.81 -4.35 13.06
C ASP A 73 12.54 -3.79 11.67
N ALA A 74 12.05 -4.62 10.74
CA ALA A 74 11.68 -4.18 9.39
C ALA A 74 10.52 -3.16 9.39
N LEU A 75 9.57 -3.29 10.33
CA LEU A 75 8.46 -2.35 10.53
C LEU A 75 8.87 -1.10 11.32
N GLN A 76 10.07 -1.08 11.90
CA GLN A 76 10.59 0.02 12.73
C GLN A 76 9.68 0.36 13.93
N ILE A 77 9.06 -0.66 14.54
CA ILE A 77 8.12 -0.49 15.66
C ILE A 77 8.68 -0.97 17.00
N ARG A 78 9.94 -1.42 17.06
CA ARG A 78 10.57 -1.96 18.27
C ARG A 78 10.44 -1.05 19.49
N GLY A 79 10.60 0.26 19.32
CA GLY A 79 10.50 1.23 20.43
C GLY A 79 9.08 1.46 20.97
N LYS A 80 8.06 0.84 20.36
CA LYS A 80 6.65 0.92 20.78
C LYS A 80 6.13 -0.36 21.41
N LEU A 81 6.97 -1.39 21.48
CA LEU A 81 6.62 -2.73 21.94
C LEU A 81 7.47 -3.08 23.15
N ASP A 82 6.89 -3.84 24.06
CA ASP A 82 7.65 -4.59 25.04
C ASP A 82 8.05 -5.93 24.40
N MET A 83 9.36 -6.14 24.19
CA MET A 83 9.87 -7.31 23.49
C MET A 83 9.85 -8.58 24.35
N ASP A 84 9.90 -8.43 25.68
CA ASP A 84 9.83 -9.54 26.61
C ASP A 84 8.37 -10.00 26.72
N GLU A 85 7.42 -9.07 26.86
CA GLU A 85 6.00 -9.40 26.78
C GLU A 85 5.61 -9.97 25.41
N LEU A 86 6.18 -9.46 24.31
CA LEU A 86 5.95 -10.01 22.98
C LEU A 86 6.38 -11.49 22.88
N TYR A 87 7.46 -11.88 23.55
CA TYR A 87 7.89 -13.28 23.62
C TYR A 87 6.89 -14.15 24.40
N ASP A 88 6.40 -13.66 25.52
CA ASP A 88 5.37 -14.35 26.31
C ASP A 88 4.08 -14.53 25.49
N GLU A 89 3.66 -13.48 24.79
CA GLU A 89 2.51 -13.50 23.88
C GLU A 89 2.69 -14.48 22.71
N TYR A 90 3.90 -14.55 22.15
CA TYR A 90 4.26 -15.55 21.16
C TYR A 90 4.09 -16.96 21.72
N CYS A 91 4.59 -17.23 22.93
CA CYS A 91 4.45 -18.53 23.58
C CYS A 91 2.98 -18.93 23.80
N VAL A 92 2.13 -17.96 24.16
CA VAL A 92 0.67 -18.18 24.32
C VAL A 92 0.00 -18.59 23.00
N THR A 93 0.43 -18.01 21.88
CA THR A 93 -0.18 -18.25 20.57
C THR A 93 0.44 -19.43 19.81
N LEU A 94 1.65 -19.86 20.18
CA LEU A 94 2.41 -20.93 19.53
C LEU A 94 1.62 -22.24 19.36
N PRO A 95 0.88 -22.76 20.37
CA PRO A 95 0.14 -24.02 20.22
C PRO A 95 -0.95 -23.96 19.15
N ARG A 96 -1.51 -22.77 18.91
CA ARG A 96 -2.62 -22.53 17.98
C ARG A 96 -2.14 -22.33 16.55
N GLN A 97 -0.85 -22.06 16.33
CA GLN A 97 -0.36 -21.70 15.00
C GLN A 97 -0.56 -22.79 13.95
N GLN A 98 -0.44 -24.07 14.31
CA GLN A 98 -0.62 -25.16 13.34
C GLN A 98 -2.02 -25.12 12.71
N ASP A 99 -3.04 -25.09 13.57
CA ASP A 99 -4.44 -25.07 13.14
C ASP A 99 -4.76 -23.81 12.31
N ILE A 100 -4.16 -22.67 12.66
CA ILE A 100 -4.36 -21.41 11.92
C ILE A 100 -3.72 -21.44 10.53
N VAL A 101 -2.54 -22.05 10.40
CA VAL A 101 -1.86 -22.19 9.12
C VAL A 101 -2.68 -23.05 8.15
N GLU A 102 -3.27 -24.14 8.65
CA GLU A 102 -4.07 -25.08 7.86
C GLU A 102 -5.43 -24.52 7.44
N ARG A 103 -5.94 -23.49 8.13
CA ARG A 103 -7.20 -22.83 7.75
C ARG A 103 -7.12 -22.22 6.35
N ARG A 104 -8.15 -22.47 5.54
CA ARG A 104 -8.34 -21.79 4.26
C ARG A 104 -9.12 -20.49 4.45
N ALA A 105 -8.43 -19.49 4.99
CA ALA A 105 -8.97 -18.16 5.27
C ALA A 105 -7.98 -17.06 4.83
N PRO A 106 -8.47 -15.83 4.54
CA PRO A 106 -7.61 -14.68 4.33
C PRO A 106 -6.68 -14.44 5.53
N VAL A 107 -5.49 -13.90 5.27
CA VAL A 107 -4.45 -13.68 6.29
C VAL A 107 -4.97 -12.86 7.48
N VAL A 108 -5.79 -11.83 7.23
CA VAL A 108 -6.37 -10.98 8.29
C VAL A 108 -7.29 -11.79 9.22
N GLU A 109 -8.10 -12.69 8.66
CA GLU A 109 -8.99 -13.55 9.44
C GLU A 109 -8.20 -14.59 10.24
N LYS A 110 -7.12 -15.13 9.66
CA LYS A 110 -6.19 -16.02 10.38
C LYS A 110 -5.58 -15.33 11.60
N TRP A 111 -5.11 -14.09 11.45
CA TRP A 111 -4.59 -13.30 12.56
C TRP A 111 -5.66 -12.98 13.61
N SER A 112 -6.84 -12.55 13.17
CA SER A 112 -7.97 -12.32 14.07
C SER A 112 -8.28 -13.56 14.92
N THR A 113 -8.33 -14.73 14.29
CA THR A 113 -8.56 -16.00 14.98
C THR A 113 -7.41 -16.36 15.94
N LEU A 114 -6.16 -16.16 15.52
CA LEU A 114 -4.98 -16.46 16.35
C LEU A 114 -4.98 -15.65 17.65
N LEU A 115 -5.36 -14.37 17.56
CA LEU A 115 -5.39 -13.41 18.67
C LEU A 115 -6.70 -13.46 19.47
N GLN A 116 -7.75 -14.08 18.93
CA GLN A 116 -9.04 -14.15 19.59
C GLN A 116 -8.94 -14.94 20.90
N GLY A 117 -9.42 -14.33 21.99
CA GLY A 117 -9.46 -14.94 23.32
C GLY A 117 -8.12 -14.98 24.06
N THR A 118 -7.06 -14.34 23.51
CA THR A 118 -5.76 -14.21 24.17
C THR A 118 -5.49 -12.76 24.56
N LYS A 119 -4.83 -12.53 25.69
CA LYS A 119 -4.36 -11.20 26.08
C LYS A 119 -2.99 -10.95 25.45
N THR A 120 -2.98 -10.50 24.20
CA THR A 120 -1.76 -10.36 23.38
C THR A 120 -1.65 -8.96 22.76
N PRO A 121 -1.49 -7.89 23.56
CA PRO A 121 -1.44 -6.51 23.06
C PRO A 121 -0.26 -6.22 22.12
N ASN A 122 0.96 -6.70 22.40
CA ASN A 122 2.13 -6.41 21.58
C ASN A 122 2.03 -7.11 20.21
N LEU A 123 1.64 -8.38 20.19
CA LEU A 123 1.43 -9.15 18.98
C LEU A 123 0.24 -8.60 18.16
N THR A 124 -0.81 -8.11 18.83
CA THR A 124 -1.91 -7.41 18.16
C THR A 124 -1.43 -6.11 17.53
N ALA A 125 -0.54 -5.36 18.18
CA ALA A 125 0.03 -4.15 17.62
C ALA A 125 0.89 -4.45 16.38
N VAL A 126 1.72 -5.51 16.41
CA VAL A 126 2.48 -5.98 15.23
C VAL A 126 1.54 -6.30 14.07
N ALA A 127 0.52 -7.14 14.30
CA ALA A 127 -0.43 -7.53 13.26
C ALA A 127 -1.21 -6.33 12.71
N SER A 128 -1.68 -5.46 13.60
CA SER A 128 -2.45 -4.26 13.22
C SER A 128 -1.61 -3.29 12.40
N PHE A 129 -0.34 -3.09 12.77
CA PHE A 129 0.57 -2.24 12.02
C PHE A 129 0.89 -2.84 10.65
N LEU A 130 1.16 -4.15 10.58
CA LEU A 130 1.37 -4.87 9.33
C LEU A 130 0.18 -4.68 8.35
N PHE A 131 -1.06 -4.80 8.83
CA PHE A 131 -2.25 -4.64 7.99
C PHE A 131 -2.65 -3.20 7.71
N SER A 132 -2.08 -2.23 8.42
CA SER A 132 -2.26 -0.80 8.12
C SER A 132 -1.49 -0.36 6.88
N ILE A 133 -0.47 -1.14 6.46
CA ILE A 133 0.34 -0.86 5.28
C ILE A 133 -0.36 -1.45 4.05
N PRO A 134 -0.85 -0.62 3.11
CA PRO A 134 -1.46 -1.11 1.90
C PRO A 134 -0.40 -1.80 1.02
N ILE A 135 -0.70 -3.01 0.56
CA ILE A 135 0.21 -3.82 -0.29
C ILE A 135 0.28 -3.25 -1.72
N THR A 136 -0.76 -2.53 -2.15
CA THR A 136 -0.89 -2.03 -3.51
C THR A 136 -1.27 -0.56 -3.52
N ASN A 137 -0.72 0.18 -4.48
CA ASN A 137 -1.12 1.55 -4.76
C ASN A 137 -2.56 1.64 -5.30
N ALA A 138 -3.16 0.52 -5.72
CA ALA A 138 -4.52 0.43 -6.25
C ALA A 138 -5.58 1.04 -5.31
N SER A 139 -5.39 0.96 -3.98
CA SER A 139 -6.27 1.63 -3.02
C SER A 139 -6.18 3.15 -3.13
N VAL A 140 -4.98 3.70 -3.32
CA VAL A 140 -4.75 5.14 -3.55
C VAL A 140 -5.25 5.55 -4.94
N GLU A 141 -5.10 4.68 -5.94
CA GLU A 141 -5.63 4.89 -7.31
C GLU A 141 -7.16 4.94 -7.33
N SER A 142 -7.85 4.15 -6.51
CA SER A 142 -9.31 4.22 -6.37
C SER A 142 -9.79 5.53 -5.72
N VAL A 143 -8.93 6.17 -4.92
CA VAL A 143 -9.18 7.46 -4.26
C VAL A 143 -8.95 8.63 -5.22
N PHE A 144 -8.07 8.47 -6.21
CA PHE A 144 -7.96 9.43 -7.30
C PHE A 144 -9.22 9.37 -8.18
N PRO A 145 -9.86 10.52 -8.48
CA PRO A 145 -11.00 10.53 -9.39
C PRO A 145 -10.61 9.88 -10.72
N HIS A 146 -11.27 8.78 -11.06
CA HIS A 146 -10.97 7.99 -12.25
C HIS A 146 -11.30 8.75 -13.56
N ASP A 147 -12.20 9.72 -13.47
CA ASP A 147 -12.64 10.51 -14.61
C ASP A 147 -11.96 11.87 -14.60
N GLY A 148 -11.46 12.30 -15.76
CA GLY A 148 -10.71 13.52 -16.08
C GLY A 148 -11.34 14.88 -15.72
N SER A 149 -12.16 14.94 -14.67
CA SER A 149 -12.63 16.12 -13.93
C SER A 149 -11.50 17.02 -13.42
N VAL A 150 -10.28 16.48 -13.26
CA VAL A 150 -9.05 17.18 -12.86
C VAL A 150 -8.05 17.18 -14.02
N THR A 151 -8.50 17.41 -15.25
CA THR A 151 -7.61 17.71 -16.37
C THR A 151 -7.41 19.22 -16.47
N ASP A 152 -6.16 19.63 -16.75
CA ASP A 152 -5.69 21.03 -16.82
C ASP A 152 -6.54 21.93 -17.74
N GLN A 153 -7.29 21.31 -18.66
CA GLN A 153 -8.07 22.00 -19.68
C GLN A 153 -9.50 22.40 -19.28
N ARG A 154 -10.12 21.79 -18.25
CA ARG A 154 -11.56 22.04 -17.97
C ARG A 154 -11.89 22.62 -16.60
N ASN A 155 -11.09 22.33 -15.57
CA ASN A 155 -11.29 22.88 -14.23
C ASN A 155 -9.95 23.32 -13.64
N ARG A 156 -9.72 24.64 -13.50
CA ARG A 156 -8.57 25.22 -12.79
C ARG A 156 -8.69 25.00 -11.27
N CYS A 157 -8.80 23.76 -10.83
CA CYS A 157 -8.83 23.41 -9.42
C CYS A 157 -7.41 23.49 -8.86
N SER A 158 -7.22 24.26 -7.79
CA SER A 158 -5.94 24.25 -7.09
C SER A 158 -5.70 22.88 -6.46
N VAL A 159 -4.44 22.46 -6.35
CA VAL A 159 -4.03 21.22 -5.65
C VAL A 159 -4.65 21.11 -4.26
N GLU A 160 -4.78 22.22 -3.54
CA GLU A 160 -5.37 22.25 -2.20
C GLU A 160 -6.88 21.99 -2.20
N LEU A 161 -7.59 22.45 -3.24
CA LEU A 161 -9.01 22.16 -3.40
C LEU A 161 -9.22 20.67 -3.69
N ILE A 162 -8.39 20.08 -4.55
CA ILE A 162 -8.45 18.65 -4.89
C ILE A 162 -8.17 17.80 -3.65
N LYS A 163 -7.13 18.13 -2.87
CA LYS A 163 -6.84 17.45 -1.59
C LYS A 163 -8.03 17.53 -0.62
N SER A 164 -8.61 18.72 -0.47
CA SER A 164 -9.75 18.94 0.44
C SER A 164 -10.98 18.15 -0.01
N GLU A 165 -11.26 18.10 -1.33
CA GLU A 165 -12.36 17.33 -1.89
C GLU A 165 -12.18 15.82 -1.64
N ILE A 166 -10.97 15.30 -1.90
CA ILE A 166 -10.61 13.90 -1.62
C ILE A 166 -10.80 13.58 -0.12
N GLN A 167 -10.35 14.47 0.78
CA GLN A 167 -10.51 14.29 2.21
C GLN A 167 -11.99 14.26 2.63
N VAL A 168 -12.81 15.17 2.10
CA VAL A 168 -14.24 15.20 2.42
C VAL A 168 -14.95 13.94 1.90
N LYS A 169 -14.67 13.51 0.67
CA LYS A 169 -15.31 12.33 0.08
C LYS A 169 -14.95 11.03 0.80
N ASN A 170 -13.71 10.88 1.26
CA ASN A 170 -13.25 9.63 1.86
C ASN A 170 -13.43 9.56 3.38
N ASN A 171 -13.35 10.70 4.08
CA ASN A 171 -13.40 10.70 5.55
C ASN A 171 -14.82 10.85 6.11
N PHE A 172 -15.78 11.33 5.32
CA PHE A 172 -17.17 11.41 5.75
C PHE A 172 -17.99 10.31 5.08
N GLY A 173 -18.33 9.27 5.85
CA GLY A 173 -19.31 8.24 5.45
C GLY A 173 -20.76 8.71 5.51
N TYR A 174 -21.00 10.02 5.59
CA TYR A 174 -22.33 10.62 5.70
C TYR A 174 -23.02 10.67 4.34
N SER A 175 -24.31 10.40 4.31
CA SER A 175 -25.15 10.84 3.19
C SER A 175 -25.12 12.37 3.10
N CYS A 176 -25.43 12.93 1.93
CA CYS A 176 -25.48 14.40 1.74
C CYS A 176 -26.37 15.10 2.78
N LYS A 177 -27.46 14.44 3.22
CA LYS A 177 -28.38 14.98 4.23
C LYS A 177 -27.77 14.99 5.63
N GLU A 178 -27.03 13.94 6.00
CA GLU A 178 -26.32 13.85 7.28
C GLU A 178 -25.15 14.83 7.30
N PHE A 179 -24.40 14.93 6.21
CA PHE A 179 -23.31 15.89 6.07
C PHE A 179 -23.82 17.34 6.19
N TYR A 180 -24.93 17.66 5.50
CA TYR A 180 -25.58 18.97 5.62
C TYR A 180 -25.97 19.28 7.07
N THR A 181 -26.59 18.31 7.75
CA THR A 181 -26.99 18.47 9.16
C THR A 181 -25.78 18.63 10.09
N CYS A 182 -24.69 17.91 9.82
CA CYS A 182 -23.43 18.04 10.55
C CYS A 182 -22.80 19.42 10.35
N ALA A 183 -22.71 19.88 9.09
CA ALA A 183 -22.14 21.18 8.75
C ALA A 183 -22.93 22.35 9.35
N LEU A 184 -24.26 22.23 9.48
CA LEU A 184 -25.09 23.23 10.16
C LEU A 184 -24.75 23.46 11.63
N LYS A 185 -24.18 22.47 12.30
CA LYS A 185 -23.76 22.59 13.70
C LYS A 185 -22.47 23.39 13.85
N GLU A 186 -21.64 23.43 12.81
CA GLU A 186 -20.36 24.15 12.81
C GLU A 186 -20.51 25.60 12.33
N LYS A 187 -21.07 26.44 13.20
CA LYS A 187 -21.33 27.86 12.90
C LYS A 187 -20.08 28.63 12.49
N ALA A 188 -18.93 28.37 13.13
CA ALA A 188 -17.67 29.03 12.80
C ALA A 188 -17.20 28.73 11.37
N LEU A 189 -17.36 27.48 10.92
CA LEU A 189 -17.06 27.07 9.55
C LEU A 189 -17.99 27.76 8.54
N LEU A 190 -19.28 27.81 8.84
CA LEU A 190 -20.28 28.46 7.99
C LEU A 190 -20.05 29.98 7.87
N GLU A 191 -19.69 30.63 8.98
CA GLU A 191 -19.32 32.05 9.00
C GLU A 191 -18.04 32.30 8.20
N ALA A 192 -17.02 31.45 8.36
CA ALA A 192 -15.79 31.53 7.59
C ALA A 192 -16.04 31.38 6.09
N ALA A 193 -16.86 30.40 5.68
CA ALA A 193 -17.26 30.14 4.29
C ALA A 193 -18.10 31.27 3.67
N ARG A 194 -18.91 31.96 4.48
CA ARG A 194 -19.68 33.16 4.06
C ARG A 194 -18.80 34.42 3.96
N SER A 195 -17.72 34.48 4.73
CA SER A 195 -16.83 35.65 4.77
C SER A 195 -15.80 35.67 3.62
N ASN A 196 -15.15 36.82 3.44
CA ASN A 196 -14.01 36.96 2.52
C ASN A 196 -12.75 36.21 3.00
N LYS A 197 -12.75 35.59 4.19
CA LYS A 197 -11.62 34.79 4.68
C LYS A 197 -11.31 33.61 3.77
N LYS A 198 -12.32 33.06 3.06
CA LYS A 198 -12.13 31.96 2.11
C LYS A 198 -11.19 32.27 0.93
N TYR A 199 -11.01 33.54 0.59
CA TYR A 199 -10.16 33.97 -0.53
C TYR A 199 -8.81 34.54 -0.07
N LYS A 200 -8.54 34.62 1.24
CA LYS A 200 -7.33 35.26 1.78
C LYS A 200 -6.10 34.34 1.87
N VAL A 201 -6.20 33.08 1.42
CA VAL A 201 -5.02 32.21 1.29
C VAL A 201 -4.22 32.66 0.07
N ARG A 202 -3.42 33.72 0.23
CA ARG A 202 -2.45 34.16 -0.78
C ARG A 202 -1.38 33.08 -0.94
N LYS A 203 -1.36 32.41 -2.10
CA LYS A 203 -0.14 31.79 -2.61
C LYS A 203 0.71 32.91 -3.20
N ASN A 204 1.83 33.21 -2.56
CA ASN A 204 2.90 33.95 -3.24
C ASN A 204 3.50 32.99 -4.26
N PHE A 205 3.42 33.35 -5.55
CA PHE A 205 4.24 32.76 -6.60
C PHE A 205 5.66 33.30 -6.50
#